data_AF-K1TH47-F1
#
_entry.id   AF-K1TH47-F1
#
_cell.length_a   1.000
_cell.length_b   1.000
_cell.length_c   1.000
_cell.angle_alpha   90.00
_cell.angle_beta   90.00
_cell.angle_gamma   90.00
#
_symmetry.space_group_name_H-M   'P 1'
#
loop_
_entity.id
_entity.type
_entity.pdbx_description
1 polymer ?
#
loop_
_entity_poly.entity_id
_entity_poly.type
_entity_poly.pdbx_seq_one_letter_code
_entity_poly.pdbx_strand_id
1 'polypeptide(L)'
;DQYDAWVRSVTGTGRHSATKQDRDAAQNSLNAMQAQLDALAESQKRQKSAADTLNAVQRAGAATADSVRRMSSELTQSLRQDGLLGGKTAQPAPAAEPVKAGPENFNGLADRVRQQVLGQDAFVGQVVKAFRRPFVMGTADTAHARGSMLLCGPTGTGRHYALTCIVDEMAGRGLLHSALIETMDLALYPGPHRKSCFCRTCMPPCSLTPRFWPLTITKAVHPIT
;
A
#
# COMPACT_ATOMS: atom_id res chain seq x y z
N ASP A 1 -16.27 56.04 59.01
CA ASP A 1 -14.96 55.46 58.62
C ASP A 1 -14.86 54.90 57.21
N GLN A 2 -15.54 53.81 56.85
CA GLN A 2 -15.31 53.17 55.53
C GLN A 2 -15.78 54.05 54.34
N TYR A 3 -16.83 54.84 54.54
CA TYR A 3 -17.34 55.79 53.55
C TYR A 3 -16.39 56.99 53.37
N ASP A 4 -15.84 57.54 54.45
CA ASP A 4 -14.87 58.64 54.42
C ASP A 4 -13.53 58.25 53.78
N ALA A 5 -13.14 56.98 53.90
CA ALA A 5 -11.95 56.43 53.24
C ALA A 5 -12.14 56.32 51.73
N TRP A 6 -13.34 55.92 51.27
CA TRP A 6 -13.66 55.86 49.85
C TRP A 6 -13.79 57.26 49.23
N VAL A 7 -14.41 58.21 49.95
CA VAL A 7 -14.51 59.60 49.50
C VAL A 7 -13.12 60.25 49.40
N ARG A 8 -12.18 59.95 50.33
CA ARG A 8 -10.78 60.41 50.23
C ARG A 8 -10.00 59.79 49.06
N SER A 9 -10.31 58.54 48.72
CA SER A 9 -9.75 57.83 47.55
C SER A 9 -10.23 58.46 46.24
N VAL A 10 -11.53 58.79 46.14
CA VAL A 10 -12.13 59.40 44.93
C VAL A 10 -11.79 60.89 44.78
N THR A 11 -11.67 61.63 45.88
CA THR A 11 -11.32 63.08 45.86
C THR A 11 -9.82 63.36 45.73
N GLY A 12 -8.97 62.33 45.65
CA GLY A 12 -7.55 62.48 45.37
C GLY A 12 -6.73 63.21 46.43
N THR A 13 -7.28 63.42 47.64
CA THR A 13 -6.61 64.15 48.73
C THR A 13 -5.69 63.27 49.58
N GLY A 14 -5.68 61.95 49.34
CA GLY A 14 -4.68 61.04 49.86
C GLY A 14 -3.36 61.19 49.11
N ARG A 15 -2.42 61.95 49.70
CA ARG A 15 -1.04 62.10 49.24
C ARG A 15 -0.30 60.76 49.36
N HIS A 16 -0.58 59.82 48.47
CA HIS A 16 0.35 58.76 48.12
C HIS A 16 1.21 59.31 46.99
N SER A 17 2.45 59.64 47.32
CA SER A 17 3.49 59.88 46.32
C SER A 17 3.64 58.62 45.48
N ALA A 18 2.89 58.55 44.37
CA ALA A 18 3.11 57.59 43.29
C ALA A 18 4.59 57.71 42.91
N THR A 19 5.38 56.75 43.37
CA THR A 19 6.82 56.68 43.10
C THR A 19 6.98 56.53 41.60
N LYS A 20 8.10 57.01 41.04
CA LYS A 20 8.38 56.91 39.59
C LYS A 20 8.21 55.47 39.09
N GLN A 21 8.58 54.51 39.92
CA GLN A 21 8.45 53.07 39.72
C GLN A 21 7.01 52.60 39.43
N ASP A 22 5.98 53.17 40.08
CA ASP A 22 4.58 52.78 39.82
C ASP A 22 4.10 53.33 38.46
N ARG A 23 4.56 54.52 38.07
CA ARG A 23 4.28 55.07 36.72
C ARG A 23 5.01 54.30 35.64
N ASP A 24 6.26 53.91 35.88
CA ASP A 24 7.06 53.13 34.93
C ASP A 24 6.49 51.71 34.78
N ALA A 25 6.00 51.10 35.86
CA ALA A 25 5.31 49.81 35.82
C ALA A 25 3.98 49.88 35.07
N ALA A 26 3.19 50.95 35.28
CA ALA A 26 1.96 51.19 34.53
C ALA A 26 2.23 51.46 33.04
N GLN A 27 3.32 52.17 32.71
CA GLN A 27 3.70 52.42 31.32
C GLN A 27 4.15 51.13 30.62
N ASN A 28 4.92 50.28 31.31
CA ASN A 28 5.34 48.99 30.79
C ASN A 28 4.17 48.03 30.57
N SER A 29 3.17 48.02 31.45
CA SER A 29 1.98 47.18 31.27
C SER A 29 1.10 47.65 30.11
N LEU A 30 0.97 48.96 29.87
CA LEU A 30 0.30 49.50 28.68
C LEU A 30 1.03 49.14 27.38
N ASN A 31 2.36 49.23 27.37
CA ASN A 31 3.17 48.82 26.22
C ASN A 31 3.05 47.31 25.95
N ALA A 32 3.01 46.49 27.00
CA ALA A 32 2.82 45.05 26.87
C ALA A 32 1.43 44.68 26.33
N MET A 33 0.38 45.37 26.78
CA MET A 33 -0.98 45.19 26.24
C MET A 33 -1.07 45.63 24.77
N GLN A 34 -0.41 46.73 24.40
CA GLN A 34 -0.36 47.17 23.01
C GLN A 34 0.31 46.13 22.11
N ALA A 35 1.45 45.58 22.54
CA ALA A 35 2.13 44.50 21.81
C ALA A 35 1.29 43.23 21.68
N GLN A 36 0.47 42.90 22.69
CA GLN A 36 -0.47 41.78 22.60
C GLN A 36 -1.59 42.02 21.59
N LEU A 37 -2.11 43.25 21.49
CA LEU A 37 -3.13 43.61 20.51
C LEU A 37 -2.58 43.56 19.08
N ASP A 38 -1.37 44.08 18.85
CA ASP A 38 -0.71 44.03 17.55
C ASP A 38 -0.39 42.59 17.13
N ALA A 39 0.08 41.74 18.06
CA ALA A 39 0.31 40.32 17.80
C ALA A 39 -0.99 39.57 17.45
N LEU A 40 -2.11 39.90 18.09
CA LEU A 40 -3.41 39.32 17.77
C LEU A 40 -3.91 39.78 16.40
N ALA A 41 -3.71 41.05 16.04
CA ALA A 41 -4.07 41.59 14.73
C ALA A 41 -3.26 40.93 13.60
N GLU A 42 -1.96 40.69 13.80
CA GLU A 42 -1.13 39.94 12.86
C GLU A 42 -1.57 38.48 12.73
N SER A 43 -1.87 37.83 13.86
CA SER A 43 -2.37 36.44 13.88
C SER A 43 -3.70 36.33 13.13
N GLN A 44 -4.62 37.26 13.35
CA GLN A 44 -5.91 37.32 12.66
C GLN A 44 -5.74 37.57 11.14
N LYS A 45 -4.79 38.42 10.74
CA LYS A 45 -4.46 38.64 9.33
C LYS A 45 -3.91 37.38 8.66
N ARG A 46 -3.02 36.65 9.35
CA ARG A 46 -2.50 35.36 8.88
C ARG A 46 -3.61 34.32 8.75
N GLN A 47 -4.51 34.23 9.74
CA GLN A 47 -5.67 33.33 9.69
C GLN A 47 -6.59 33.64 8.51
N LYS A 48 -6.87 34.93 8.25
CA LYS A 48 -7.72 35.32 7.12
C LYS A 48 -7.06 35.00 5.78
N SER A 49 -5.78 35.30 5.62
CA SER A 49 -5.03 34.93 4.41
C SER A 49 -4.97 33.41 4.20
N ALA A 50 -4.82 32.63 5.28
CA ALA A 50 -4.85 31.17 5.20
C ALA A 50 -6.24 30.66 4.77
N ALA A 51 -7.33 31.21 5.32
CA ALA A 51 -8.68 30.87 4.91
C ALA A 51 -8.95 31.20 3.43
N ASP A 52 -8.47 32.34 2.94
CA ASP A 52 -8.60 32.74 1.54
C ASP A 52 -7.82 31.79 0.61
N THR A 53 -6.59 31.40 0.99
CA THR A 53 -5.82 30.41 0.22
C THR A 53 -6.50 29.05 0.17
N LEU A 54 -7.08 28.58 1.28
CA LEU A 54 -7.82 27.32 1.32
C LEU A 54 -9.08 27.38 0.44
N ASN A 55 -9.81 28.50 0.43
CA ASN A 55 -10.97 28.66 -0.44
C ASN A 55 -10.58 28.63 -1.92
N ALA A 56 -9.47 29.27 -2.28
CA ALA A 56 -8.93 29.25 -3.65
C ALA A 56 -8.52 27.83 -4.08
N VAL A 57 -7.82 27.09 -3.21
CA VAL A 57 -7.42 25.70 -3.45
C VAL A 57 -8.65 24.79 -3.59
N GLN A 58 -9.68 24.97 -2.76
CA GLN A 58 -10.92 24.19 -2.85
C GLN A 58 -11.67 24.45 -4.16
N ARG A 59 -11.74 25.70 -4.63
CA ARG A 59 -12.35 26.04 -5.94
C ARG A 59 -11.55 25.48 -7.10
N ALA A 60 -10.22 25.56 -7.05
CA ALA A 60 -9.35 24.96 -8.06
C ALA A 60 -9.48 23.43 -8.09
N GLY A 61 -9.61 22.80 -6.92
CA GLY A 61 -9.89 21.37 -6.78
C GLY A 61 -11.24 20.98 -7.38
N ALA A 62 -12.30 21.76 -7.13
CA ALA A 62 -13.61 21.54 -7.72
C ALA A 62 -13.58 21.65 -9.26
N ALA A 63 -12.96 22.71 -9.80
CA ALA A 63 -12.81 22.89 -11.24
C ALA A 63 -11.98 21.76 -11.90
N THR A 64 -10.95 21.27 -11.20
CA THR A 64 -10.14 20.12 -11.67
C THR A 64 -10.95 18.84 -11.67
N ALA A 65 -11.75 18.58 -10.62
CA ALA A 65 -12.62 17.42 -10.56
C ALA A 65 -13.69 17.43 -11.66
N ASP A 66 -14.27 18.60 -11.96
CA ASP A 66 -15.23 18.76 -13.05
C ASP A 66 -14.57 18.58 -14.44
N SER A 67 -13.35 19.07 -14.63
CA SER A 67 -12.57 18.82 -15.84
C SER A 67 -12.30 17.33 -16.05
N VAL A 68 -11.87 16.62 -14.99
CA VAL A 68 -11.63 15.17 -15.04
C VAL A 68 -12.92 14.40 -15.33
N ARG A 69 -14.06 14.80 -14.75
CA ARG A 69 -15.36 14.20 -15.07
C ARG A 69 -15.76 14.40 -16.52
N ARG A 70 -15.56 15.60 -17.08
CA ARG A 70 -15.83 15.89 -18.50
C ARG A 70 -14.92 15.08 -19.41
N MET A 71 -13.62 15.07 -19.16
CA MET A 71 -12.66 14.25 -19.91
C MET A 71 -13.00 12.76 -19.84
N SER A 72 -13.45 12.26 -18.68
CA SER A 72 -13.88 10.86 -18.54
C SER A 72 -15.14 10.55 -19.35
N SER A 73 -16.11 11.47 -19.37
CA SER A 73 -17.31 11.31 -20.20
C SER A 73 -17.01 11.38 -21.70
N GLU A 74 -16.11 12.26 -22.12
CA GLU A 74 -15.67 12.37 -23.53
C GLU A 74 -14.85 11.15 -23.94
N LEU A 75 -13.94 10.67 -23.10
CA LEU A 75 -13.17 9.44 -23.34
C LEU A 75 -14.09 8.22 -23.43
N THR A 76 -15.07 8.11 -22.52
CA THR A 76 -16.07 7.02 -22.55
C THR A 76 -16.95 7.09 -23.81
N GLN A 77 -17.32 8.30 -24.25
CA GLN A 77 -18.06 8.54 -25.49
C GLN A 77 -17.22 8.15 -26.72
N SER A 78 -15.93 8.52 -26.74
CA SER A 78 -14.97 8.16 -27.80
C SER A 78 -14.79 6.65 -27.89
N LEU A 79 -14.57 5.97 -26.76
CA LEU A 79 -14.42 4.51 -26.70
C LEU A 79 -15.70 3.76 -27.14
N ARG A 80 -16.88 4.38 -26.98
CA ARG A 80 -18.15 3.87 -27.52
C ARG A 80 -18.25 4.10 -29.03
N GLN A 81 -17.83 5.26 -29.54
CA GLN A 81 -17.79 5.55 -30.98
C GLN A 81 -16.76 4.70 -31.74
N ASP A 82 -15.62 4.42 -31.11
CA ASP A 82 -14.56 3.55 -31.64
C ASP A 82 -14.97 2.06 -31.66
N GLY A 83 -16.21 1.72 -31.27
CA GLY A 83 -16.76 0.36 -31.35
C GLY A 83 -16.22 -0.62 -30.31
N LEU A 84 -15.25 -0.22 -29.49
CA LEU A 84 -14.65 -1.05 -28.42
C LEU A 84 -15.65 -1.39 -27.29
N LEU A 85 -16.67 -0.55 -27.09
CA LEU A 85 -17.72 -0.75 -26.08
C LEU A 85 -19.08 -1.17 -26.68
N GLY A 86 -19.14 -1.39 -28.01
CA GLY A 86 -20.39 -1.58 -28.78
C GLY A 86 -20.76 -3.02 -29.13
N GLY A 87 -20.24 -4.02 -28.42
CA GLY A 87 -20.50 -5.44 -28.70
C GLY A 87 -21.30 -6.15 -27.61
N LYS A 88 -22.64 -6.21 -27.78
CA LYS A 88 -23.60 -7.15 -27.16
C LYS A 88 -23.96 -6.95 -25.67
N THR A 89 -25.21 -6.56 -25.43
CA THR A 89 -25.91 -6.63 -24.14
C THR A 89 -26.06 -8.08 -23.63
N ALA A 90 -25.66 -8.26 -22.37
CA ALA A 90 -26.16 -9.17 -21.33
C ALA A 90 -26.64 -10.58 -21.75
N GLN A 91 -25.81 -11.57 -21.43
CA GLN A 91 -26.25 -12.90 -21.01
C GLN A 91 -25.74 -13.09 -19.58
N PRO A 92 -26.55 -13.59 -18.62
CA PRO A 92 -26.17 -13.68 -17.20
C PRO A 92 -24.85 -14.42 -17.08
N ALA A 93 -23.89 -13.82 -16.39
CA ALA A 93 -22.52 -14.29 -16.27
C ALA A 93 -22.47 -15.81 -16.00
N PRO A 94 -22.07 -16.62 -17.01
CA PRO A 94 -21.44 -17.88 -16.71
C PRO A 94 -20.14 -17.54 -15.99
N ALA A 95 -19.88 -18.23 -14.88
CA ALA A 95 -18.62 -18.15 -14.17
C ALA A 95 -17.46 -18.13 -15.17
N ALA A 96 -16.55 -17.17 -15.00
CA ALA A 96 -15.34 -16.97 -15.80
C ALA A 96 -14.79 -18.29 -16.34
N GLU A 97 -14.99 -18.54 -17.63
CA GLU A 97 -14.23 -19.57 -18.31
C GLU A 97 -12.76 -19.15 -18.24
N PRO A 98 -11.85 -20.03 -17.80
CA PRO A 98 -10.46 -19.68 -17.67
C PRO A 98 -9.95 -19.33 -19.06
N VAL A 99 -9.44 -18.11 -19.22
CA VAL A 99 -8.61 -17.73 -20.36
C VAL A 99 -7.66 -18.90 -20.56
N LYS A 100 -7.77 -19.61 -21.70
CA LYS A 100 -6.90 -20.75 -21.97
C LYS A 100 -5.47 -20.23 -21.89
N ALA A 101 -4.80 -20.58 -20.79
CA ALA A 101 -3.41 -20.26 -20.52
C ALA A 101 -2.56 -21.01 -21.54
N GLY A 102 -2.50 -20.48 -22.76
CA GLY A 102 -1.69 -21.00 -23.83
C GLY A 102 -0.21 -20.83 -23.49
N PRO A 103 0.67 -21.66 -24.08
CA PRO A 103 2.12 -21.53 -23.91
C PRO A 103 2.65 -20.13 -24.28
N GLU A 104 1.90 -19.38 -25.08
CA GLU A 104 2.13 -17.98 -25.46
C GLU A 104 2.32 -17.05 -24.25
N ASN A 105 1.58 -17.28 -23.16
CA ASN A 105 1.57 -16.39 -21.99
C ASN A 105 2.90 -16.45 -21.19
N PHE A 106 3.73 -17.47 -21.43
CA PHE A 106 5.07 -17.61 -20.85
C PHE A 106 6.16 -16.84 -21.63
N ASN A 107 5.87 -16.34 -22.84
CA ASN A 107 6.84 -15.62 -23.66
C ASN A 107 7.26 -14.31 -22.99
N GLY A 108 8.57 -14.07 -22.92
CA GLY A 108 9.15 -12.88 -22.28
C GLY A 108 8.94 -12.78 -20.76
N LEU A 109 8.40 -13.81 -20.09
CA LEU A 109 8.26 -13.85 -18.63
C LEU A 109 9.62 -13.83 -17.95
N ALA A 110 10.55 -14.70 -18.40
CA ALA A 110 11.89 -14.76 -17.85
C ALA A 110 12.62 -13.41 -17.99
N ASP A 111 12.50 -12.74 -19.13
CA ASP A 111 13.18 -11.46 -19.38
C ASP A 111 12.62 -10.32 -18.52
N ARG A 112 11.31 -10.32 -18.23
CA ARG A 112 10.71 -9.36 -17.29
C ARG A 112 11.17 -9.60 -15.85
N VAL A 113 11.27 -10.85 -15.43
CA VAL A 113 11.76 -11.18 -14.09
C VAL A 113 13.25 -10.85 -13.96
N ARG A 114 14.06 -11.07 -15.00
CA ARG A 114 15.50 -10.69 -15.02
C ARG A 114 15.74 -9.18 -14.87
N GLN A 115 14.78 -8.35 -15.30
CA GLN A 115 14.84 -6.89 -15.07
C GLN A 115 14.62 -6.52 -13.60
N GLN A 116 13.94 -7.37 -12.82
CA GLN A 116 13.65 -7.15 -11.41
C GLN A 116 14.66 -7.86 -10.49
N VAL A 117 15.15 -9.03 -10.90
CA VAL A 117 16.02 -9.90 -10.10
C VAL A 117 17.45 -9.84 -10.64
N LEU A 118 18.34 -9.21 -9.88
CA LEU A 118 19.75 -9.06 -10.25
C LEU A 118 20.54 -10.37 -10.03
N GLY A 119 21.34 -10.76 -11.03
CA GLY A 119 22.38 -11.79 -10.91
C GLY A 119 21.91 -13.24 -10.81
N GLN A 120 20.65 -13.55 -11.17
CA GLN A 120 20.04 -14.88 -11.04
C GLN A 120 19.41 -15.42 -12.34
N ASP A 121 19.96 -15.06 -13.50
CA ASP A 121 19.34 -15.35 -14.82
C ASP A 121 19.15 -16.84 -15.10
N ALA A 122 20.13 -17.66 -14.72
CA ALA A 122 20.08 -19.11 -14.88
C ALA A 122 19.02 -19.75 -13.98
N PHE A 123 18.91 -19.27 -12.74
CA PHE A 123 17.91 -19.74 -11.77
C PHE A 123 16.49 -19.40 -12.25
N VAL A 124 16.26 -18.15 -12.63
CA VAL A 124 14.96 -17.69 -13.18
C VAL A 124 14.57 -18.53 -14.39
N GLY A 125 15.50 -18.78 -15.31
CA GLY A 125 15.25 -19.62 -16.49
C GLY A 125 14.81 -21.04 -16.14
N GLN A 126 15.43 -21.68 -15.14
CA GLN A 126 15.05 -23.03 -14.72
C GLN A 126 13.69 -23.06 -14.03
N VAL A 127 13.39 -22.08 -13.17
CA VAL A 127 12.10 -21.99 -12.48
C VAL A 127 10.96 -21.75 -13.47
N VAL A 128 11.12 -20.81 -14.40
CA VAL A 128 10.12 -20.55 -15.46
C VAL A 128 9.92 -21.78 -16.35
N LYS A 129 11.00 -22.48 -16.72
CA LYS A 129 10.91 -23.73 -17.51
C LYS A 129 10.17 -24.82 -16.74
N ALA A 130 10.42 -24.95 -15.44
CA ALA A 130 9.73 -25.90 -14.59
C ALA A 130 8.24 -25.57 -14.45
N PHE A 131 7.87 -24.29 -14.36
CA PHE A 131 6.46 -23.86 -14.35
C PHE A 131 5.77 -24.06 -15.70
N ARG A 132 6.50 -23.96 -16.82
CA ARG A 132 5.94 -24.16 -18.16
C ARG A 132 5.65 -25.65 -18.47
N ARG A 133 6.44 -26.58 -17.94
CA ARG A 133 6.34 -28.03 -18.23
C ARG A 133 4.92 -28.60 -18.05
N PRO A 134 4.20 -28.36 -16.92
CA PRO A 134 2.84 -28.85 -16.71
C PRO A 134 1.81 -28.30 -17.71
N PHE A 135 2.00 -27.06 -18.19
CA PHE A 135 1.10 -26.42 -19.14
C PHE A 135 1.29 -26.94 -20.56
N VAL A 136 2.53 -27.31 -20.92
CA VAL A 136 2.84 -27.90 -22.24
C VAL A 136 2.46 -29.38 -22.29
N MET A 137 2.66 -30.13 -21.20
CA MET A 137 2.34 -31.56 -21.13
C MET A 137 0.84 -31.83 -20.92
N GLY A 138 0.02 -30.81 -20.69
CA GLY A 138 -1.44 -30.96 -20.55
C GLY A 138 -1.88 -31.64 -19.26
N THR A 139 -1.10 -31.53 -18.17
CA THR A 139 -1.51 -32.05 -16.84
C THR A 139 -2.52 -31.09 -16.22
N ALA A 140 -3.74 -31.12 -16.74
CA ALA A 140 -4.85 -30.22 -16.40
C ALA A 140 -5.67 -30.70 -15.19
N ASP A 141 -5.09 -31.50 -14.30
CA ASP A 141 -5.80 -31.92 -13.10
C ASP A 141 -5.70 -30.83 -12.03
N THR A 142 -6.86 -30.28 -11.65
CA THR A 142 -6.97 -29.32 -10.54
C THR A 142 -6.92 -30.01 -9.17
N ALA A 143 -7.02 -31.34 -9.12
CA ALA A 143 -6.91 -32.15 -7.92
C ALA A 143 -5.46 -32.52 -7.56
N HIS A 144 -4.47 -32.15 -8.38
CA HIS A 144 -3.06 -32.42 -8.07
C HIS A 144 -2.22 -31.16 -8.25
N ALA A 145 -1.14 -31.07 -7.48
CA ALA A 145 -0.16 -30.02 -7.70
C ALA A 145 0.39 -30.14 -9.13
N ARG A 146 0.31 -29.06 -9.92
CA ARG A 146 0.76 -29.10 -11.32
C ARG A 146 2.24 -29.42 -11.46
N GLY A 147 3.05 -29.14 -10.45
CA GLY A 147 4.44 -29.57 -10.39
C GLY A 147 5.03 -29.38 -9.00
N SER A 148 6.03 -30.19 -8.67
CA SER A 148 6.88 -30.01 -7.49
C SER A 148 8.27 -29.56 -7.92
N MET A 149 8.87 -28.67 -7.13
CA MET A 149 10.21 -28.14 -7.40
C MET A 149 11.00 -28.07 -6.10
N LEU A 150 12.29 -28.34 -6.17
CA LEU A 150 13.20 -28.20 -5.03
C LEU A 150 14.16 -27.05 -5.31
N LEU A 151 14.14 -26.02 -4.45
CA LEU A 151 15.01 -24.86 -4.57
C LEU A 151 16.15 -24.99 -3.55
N CYS A 152 17.33 -25.33 -4.04
CA CYS A 152 18.53 -25.46 -3.21
C CYS A 152 19.41 -24.22 -3.35
N GLY A 153 19.80 -23.61 -2.23
CA GLY A 153 20.78 -22.54 -2.20
C GLY A 153 21.03 -22.03 -0.78
N PRO A 154 22.13 -21.31 -0.55
CA PRO A 154 22.35 -20.65 0.73
C PRO A 154 21.29 -19.58 0.98
N THR A 155 21.02 -19.33 2.26
CA THR A 155 20.12 -18.26 2.71
C THR A 155 20.68 -16.89 2.31
N GLY A 156 19.80 -15.92 2.05
CA GLY A 156 20.21 -14.57 1.63
C GLY A 156 20.53 -14.39 0.14
N THR A 157 20.40 -15.45 -0.68
CA THR A 157 20.61 -15.36 -2.14
C THR A 157 19.49 -14.66 -2.92
N GLY A 158 18.42 -14.22 -2.26
CA GLY A 158 17.28 -13.58 -2.93
C GLY A 158 16.41 -14.53 -3.76
N ARG A 159 16.57 -15.85 -3.64
CA ARG A 159 15.78 -16.84 -4.40
C ARG A 159 14.30 -16.84 -4.05
N HIS A 160 13.97 -16.59 -2.79
CA HIS A 160 12.58 -16.41 -2.35
C HIS A 160 11.95 -15.18 -3.01
N TYR A 161 12.69 -14.07 -3.02
CA TYR A 161 12.27 -12.84 -3.70
C TYR A 161 12.07 -13.06 -5.20
N ALA A 162 13.02 -13.74 -5.86
CA ALA A 162 12.92 -14.09 -7.27
C ALA A 162 11.71 -14.97 -7.58
N LEU A 163 11.37 -15.90 -6.69
CA LEU A 163 10.16 -16.73 -6.82
C LEU A 163 8.89 -15.90 -6.68
N THR A 164 8.84 -14.97 -5.73
CA THR A 164 7.72 -14.03 -5.57
C THR A 164 7.50 -13.22 -6.86
N CYS A 165 8.56 -12.62 -7.41
CA CYS A 165 8.49 -11.87 -8.67
C CYS A 165 7.95 -12.73 -9.85
N ILE A 166 8.37 -14.00 -9.94
CA ILE A 166 7.88 -14.91 -10.99
C ILE A 166 6.39 -15.18 -10.82
N VAL A 167 5.94 -15.46 -9.59
CA VAL A 167 4.53 -15.77 -9.30
C VAL A 167 3.63 -14.56 -9.53
N ASP A 168 4.07 -13.36 -9.15
CA ASP A 168 3.37 -12.10 -9.40
C ASP A 168 3.18 -11.84 -10.90
N GLU A 169 4.26 -11.98 -11.69
CA GLU A 169 4.21 -11.84 -13.15
C GLU A 169 3.32 -12.92 -13.81
N MET A 170 3.33 -14.15 -13.29
CA MET A 170 2.47 -15.23 -13.79
C MET A 170 0.99 -14.99 -13.47
N ALA A 171 0.68 -14.47 -12.27
CA ALA A 171 -0.68 -14.12 -11.88
C ALA A 171 -1.20 -12.91 -12.70
N GLY A 172 -0.37 -11.89 -12.90
CA GLY A 172 -0.70 -10.73 -13.74
C GLY A 172 -1.00 -11.09 -15.21
N ARG A 173 -0.44 -12.21 -15.70
CA ARG A 173 -0.68 -12.76 -17.04
C ARG A 173 -1.81 -13.79 -17.10
N GLY A 174 -2.47 -14.07 -15.97
CA GLY A 174 -3.56 -15.05 -15.89
C GLY A 174 -3.10 -16.51 -16.04
N LEU A 175 -1.81 -16.82 -15.85
CA LEU A 175 -1.30 -18.20 -15.82
C LEU A 175 -1.65 -18.92 -14.52
N LEU A 176 -1.78 -18.16 -13.44
CA LEU A 176 -2.18 -18.62 -12.11
C LEU A 176 -3.47 -17.91 -11.68
N HIS A 177 -4.30 -18.60 -10.89
CA HIS A 177 -5.53 -18.03 -10.34
C HIS A 177 -5.27 -16.92 -9.31
N SER A 178 -4.10 -16.92 -8.69
CA SER A 178 -3.69 -15.93 -7.68
C SER A 178 -2.16 -15.95 -7.52
N ALA A 179 -1.60 -14.84 -7.05
CA ALA A 179 -0.19 -14.71 -6.69
C ALA A 179 0.14 -15.20 -5.26
N LEU A 180 -0.83 -15.82 -4.57
CA LEU A 180 -0.67 -16.22 -3.18
C LEU A 180 0.37 -17.35 -3.03
N ILE A 181 1.39 -17.10 -2.20
CA ILE A 181 2.44 -18.07 -1.88
C ILE A 181 2.26 -18.49 -0.42
N GLU A 182 1.87 -19.75 -0.23
CA GLU A 182 1.88 -20.38 1.09
C GLU A 182 3.32 -20.84 1.40
N THR A 183 3.90 -20.29 2.48
CA THR A 183 5.26 -20.63 2.91
C THR A 183 5.21 -21.40 4.22
N MET A 184 5.93 -22.51 4.29
CA MET A 184 6.09 -23.29 5.51
C MET A 184 7.56 -23.47 5.84
N ASP A 185 7.97 -23.10 7.05
CA ASP A 185 9.31 -23.39 7.55
C ASP A 185 9.37 -24.79 8.17
N LEU A 186 10.10 -25.68 7.51
CA LEU A 186 10.30 -27.06 7.97
C LEU A 186 11.22 -27.15 9.19
N ALA A 187 11.99 -26.10 9.52
CA ALA A 187 12.79 -26.05 10.74
C ALA A 187 11.91 -26.09 12.00
N LEU A 188 10.66 -25.62 11.91
CA LEU A 188 9.67 -25.67 12.98
C LEU A 188 9.14 -27.09 13.27
N TYR A 189 9.47 -28.08 12.43
CA TYR A 189 9.03 -29.47 12.58
C TYR A 189 10.22 -30.44 12.62
N PRO A 190 11.05 -30.45 13.68
CA PRO A 190 12.28 -31.26 13.72
C PRO A 190 12.03 -32.78 13.84
N GLY A 191 10.89 -33.21 14.38
CA GLY A 191 10.59 -34.62 14.67
C GLY A 191 10.11 -35.47 13.47
N PRO A 192 10.57 -36.73 13.32
CA PRO A 192 10.19 -37.60 12.20
C PRO A 192 8.69 -37.94 12.12
N HIS A 193 8.00 -38.06 13.25
CA HIS A 193 6.55 -38.32 13.33
C HIS A 193 5.69 -37.09 12.95
N ARG A 194 6.21 -35.88 13.21
CA ARG A 194 5.54 -34.62 12.83
C ARG A 194 5.64 -34.34 11.33
N LYS A 195 6.76 -34.70 10.69
CA LYS A 195 6.98 -34.51 9.23
C LYS A 195 6.07 -35.38 8.35
N SER A 196 5.79 -36.63 8.77
CA SER A 196 4.92 -37.56 8.03
C SER A 196 3.43 -37.21 8.13
N CYS A 197 2.94 -36.89 9.34
CA CYS A 197 1.58 -36.36 9.50
C CYS A 197 1.42 -35.00 8.79
N PHE A 198 2.46 -34.17 8.76
CA PHE A 198 2.41 -32.85 8.12
C PHE A 198 2.16 -32.92 6.61
N CYS A 199 2.95 -33.71 5.85
CA CYS A 199 2.72 -33.87 4.42
C CYS A 199 1.33 -34.45 4.11
N ARG A 200 0.81 -35.33 4.97
CA ARG A 200 -0.48 -35.99 4.79
C ARG A 200 -1.69 -35.10 5.15
N THR A 201 -1.55 -34.20 6.12
CA THR A 201 -2.60 -33.26 6.55
C THR A 201 -2.62 -31.99 5.70
N CYS A 202 -1.46 -31.50 5.26
CA CYS A 202 -1.36 -30.33 4.39
C CYS A 202 -1.58 -30.67 2.91
N MET A 203 -1.32 -31.90 2.47
CA MET A 203 -1.73 -32.42 1.15
C MET A 203 -2.82 -33.49 1.32
N PRO A 204 -4.08 -33.12 1.65
CA PRO A 204 -5.17 -34.08 1.59
C PRO A 204 -5.39 -34.53 0.14
N PRO A 205 -6.01 -35.70 -0.13
CA PRO A 205 -6.54 -35.99 -1.45
C PRO A 205 -7.54 -34.88 -1.77
N CYS A 206 -7.19 -34.06 -2.76
CA CYS A 206 -7.88 -32.84 -3.13
C CYS A 206 -9.38 -33.09 -3.33
N SER A 207 -10.13 -32.82 -2.27
CA SER A 207 -11.56 -32.61 -2.29
C SER A 207 -11.76 -31.33 -1.48
N LEU A 208 -12.31 -30.33 -2.16
CA LEU A 208 -12.63 -28.98 -1.69
C LEU A 208 -11.50 -27.94 -1.83
N THR A 209 -11.63 -27.17 -2.92
CA THR A 209 -11.04 -25.86 -3.27
C THR A 209 -9.68 -25.88 -4.02
N PRO A 210 -9.57 -25.17 -5.17
CA PRO A 210 -8.40 -25.23 -6.03
C PRO A 210 -7.30 -24.34 -5.45
N ARG A 211 -6.46 -24.92 -4.59
CA ARG A 211 -5.27 -24.24 -4.06
C ARG A 211 -4.04 -24.79 -4.78
N PHE A 212 -3.38 -23.93 -5.53
CA PHE A 212 -2.13 -24.24 -6.22
C PHE A 212 -0.99 -24.22 -5.20
N TRP A 213 -0.24 -25.31 -5.08
CA TRP A 213 0.85 -25.44 -4.12
C TRP A 213 2.22 -25.31 -4.82
N PRO A 214 2.87 -24.13 -4.82
CA PRO A 214 4.30 -24.08 -5.06
C PRO A 214 5.02 -24.48 -3.77
N LEU A 215 5.26 -25.77 -3.58
CA LEU A 215 6.10 -26.27 -2.47
C LEU A 215 7.52 -25.72 -2.63
N THR A 216 7.88 -24.69 -1.87
CA THR A 216 9.26 -24.27 -1.71
C THR A 216 9.85 -25.01 -0.51
N ILE A 217 10.49 -26.15 -0.76
CA ILE A 217 11.24 -26.87 0.28
C ILE A 217 12.59 -26.16 0.43
N THR A 218 12.70 -25.23 1.37
CA THR A 218 14.00 -24.69 1.81
C THR A 218 14.61 -25.68 2.79
N LYS A 219 15.45 -26.59 2.30
CA LYS A 219 16.31 -27.39 3.18
C LYS A 219 17.62 -26.61 3.42
N ALA A 220 17.65 -25.80 4.47
CA ALA A 220 18.89 -25.25 4.98
C ALA A 220 19.71 -26.39 5.61
N VAL A 221 20.79 -26.82 4.94
CA VAL A 221 21.86 -27.62 5.54
C VAL A 221 23.15 -26.82 5.36
N HIS A 222 23.62 -26.26 6.46
CA HIS A 222 24.95 -25.66 6.60
C HIS A 222 26.01 -26.75 6.86
N PRO A 223 27.31 -26.42 6.70
CA PRO A 223 28.32 -27.31 6.14
C PRO A 223 28.90 -28.34 7.10
N ILE A 224 29.46 -29.38 6.49
CA ILE A 224 30.34 -30.38 7.09
C ILE A 224 31.54 -29.65 7.71
N THR A 225 31.73 -29.85 9.01
CA THR A 225 33.06 -29.95 9.62
C THR A 225 33.22 -31.39 10.06
#